data_AF-A0AAD5D3X1-F1
#
_entry.id   AF-A0AAD5D3X1-F1
#
_cell.length_a   1.000
_cell.length_b   1.000
_cell.length_c   1.000
_cell.angle_alpha   90.00
_cell.angle_beta   90.00
_cell.angle_gamma   90.00
#
_symmetry.space_group_name_H-M   'P 1'
#
loop_
_entity.id
_entity.type
_entity.pdbx_description
1 polymer ?
#
loop_
_entity_poly.entity_id
_entity_poly.type
_entity_poly.pdbx_seq_one_letter_code
_entity_poly.pdbx_strand_id
1 'polypeptide(L)'
;MDRALSLLEKFALDAQKGKIPKDKLRFGAPWRHPPKKDDPCLRSEWAKLQLMDFIQCLVNAEFGVNYFADCSLEIYDDPSVNAMIEVGILYVQRDPSFIRPISRAIQRCLVRCFSRAYAGRSFTSDLTRTIQMM
;
A
#
# COMPACT_ATOMS: atom_id res chain seq x y z
N MET A 1 3.90 -9.27 0.71
CA MET A 1 3.98 -8.19 -0.31
C MET A 1 3.22 -8.57 -1.56
N ASP A 2 3.49 -9.72 -2.17
CA ASP A 2 2.82 -10.15 -3.41
C ASP A 2 1.29 -10.15 -3.30
N ARG A 3 0.75 -10.61 -2.17
CA ARG A 3 -0.70 -10.57 -1.92
C ARG A 3 -1.27 -9.14 -1.87
N ALA A 4 -0.52 -8.17 -1.35
CA ALA A 4 -0.95 -6.76 -1.34
C ALA A 4 -0.91 -6.18 -2.77
N LEU A 5 0.11 -6.54 -3.56
CA LEU A 5 0.18 -6.18 -4.98
C LEU A 5 -0.99 -6.77 -5.77
N SER A 6 -1.36 -8.03 -5.54
CA SER A 6 -2.52 -8.65 -6.19
C SER A 6 -3.84 -7.94 -5.85
N LEU A 7 -4.00 -7.42 -4.62
CA LEU A 7 -5.15 -6.61 -4.24
C LEU A 7 -5.19 -5.27 -4.99
N LEU A 8 -4.03 -4.62 -5.16
CA LEU A 8 -3.91 -3.39 -5.94
C LEU A 8 -4.17 -3.61 -7.44
N GLU A 9 -3.65 -4.69 -8.02
CA GLU A 9 -3.94 -5.07 -9.41
C GLU A 9 -5.42 -5.36 -9.62
N LYS A 10 -6.08 -6.01 -8.66
CA LYS A 10 -7.52 -6.23 -8.65
C LYS A 10 -8.29 -4.92 -8.57
N PHE A 11 -7.86 -3.99 -7.70
CA PHE A 11 -8.46 -2.66 -7.60
C PHE A 11 -8.40 -1.92 -8.95
N ALA A 12 -7.24 -1.92 -9.62
CA ALA A 12 -7.09 -1.30 -10.94
C ALA A 12 -8.04 -1.93 -11.98
N LEU A 13 -8.16 -3.26 -11.98
CA LEU A 13 -9.07 -3.99 -12.86
C LEU A 13 -10.54 -3.65 -12.57
N ASP A 14 -10.93 -3.59 -11.31
CA ASP A 14 -12.29 -3.27 -10.90
C ASP A 14 -12.65 -1.81 -11.21
N ALA A 15 -11.69 -0.88 -11.05
CA ALA A 15 -11.82 0.51 -11.47
C ALA A 15 -12.00 0.63 -12.99
N GLN A 16 -11.20 -0.09 -13.78
CA GLN A 16 -11.34 -0.15 -15.23
C GLN A 16 -12.72 -0.69 -15.66
N LYS A 17 -13.23 -1.71 -14.95
CA LYS A 17 -14.56 -2.29 -15.19
C LYS A 17 -15.71 -1.43 -14.67
N GLY A 18 -15.43 -0.24 -14.11
CA GLY A 18 -16.44 0.67 -13.59
C GLY A 18 -17.13 0.19 -12.31
N LYS A 19 -16.55 -0.79 -11.60
CA LYS A 19 -17.08 -1.30 -10.34
C LYS A 19 -16.73 -0.41 -9.14
N ILE A 20 -15.69 0.40 -9.27
CA ILE A 20 -15.34 1.40 -8.27
C ILE A 20 -16.17 2.67 -8.52
N PRO A 21 -16.87 3.20 -7.51
CA PRO A 21 -17.66 4.42 -7.63
C PRO A 21 -16.83 5.59 -8.19
N LYS A 22 -17.40 6.35 -9.15
CA LYS A 22 -16.68 7.42 -9.86
C LYS A 22 -16.23 8.55 -8.93
N ASP A 23 -16.97 8.80 -7.87
CA ASP A 23 -16.62 9.72 -6.78
C ASP A 23 -15.33 9.33 -6.07
N LYS A 24 -15.07 8.03 -5.88
CA LYS A 24 -13.79 7.54 -5.34
C LYS A 24 -12.61 7.72 -6.31
N LEU A 25 -12.86 7.83 -7.61
CA LEU A 25 -11.84 8.01 -8.65
C LEU A 25 -11.80 9.44 -9.23
N ARG A 26 -12.31 10.44 -8.49
CA ARG A 26 -12.20 11.86 -8.88
C ARG A 26 -10.74 12.34 -8.81
N PHE A 27 -10.53 13.58 -9.24
CA PHE A 27 -9.23 14.28 -9.19
C PHE A 27 -8.51 14.08 -7.85
N GLY A 28 -7.19 13.94 -7.89
CA GLY A 28 -6.36 13.84 -6.68
C GLY A 28 -5.16 12.92 -6.85
N ALA A 29 -4.93 12.09 -5.83
CA ALA A 29 -3.77 11.21 -5.73
C ALA A 29 -3.61 10.27 -6.94
N PRO A 30 -2.37 9.90 -7.32
CA PRO A 30 -2.09 9.06 -8.49
C PRO A 30 -2.85 7.72 -8.52
N TRP A 31 -3.12 7.12 -7.36
CA TRP A 31 -3.87 5.87 -7.26
C TRP A 31 -5.34 6.00 -7.71
N ARG A 32 -5.90 7.21 -7.78
CA ARG A 32 -7.24 7.47 -8.34
C ARG A 32 -7.26 7.38 -9.88
N HIS A 33 -6.10 7.21 -10.52
CA HIS A 33 -5.94 7.14 -11.96
C HIS A 33 -5.28 5.81 -12.42
N PRO A 34 -5.97 4.66 -12.27
CA PRO A 34 -5.46 3.37 -12.72
C PRO A 34 -5.34 3.28 -14.25
N PRO A 35 -4.51 2.34 -14.78
CA PRO A 35 -4.34 2.16 -16.21
C PRO A 35 -5.67 1.90 -16.92
N LYS A 36 -5.92 2.61 -18.02
CA LYS A 36 -7.16 2.49 -18.80
C LYS A 36 -7.16 1.27 -19.74
N LYS A 37 -5.98 0.81 -20.15
CA LYS A 37 -5.79 -0.34 -21.05
C LYS A 37 -5.80 -1.62 -20.22
N ASP A 38 -6.47 -2.66 -20.71
CA ASP A 38 -6.42 -3.99 -20.08
C ASP A 38 -5.10 -4.68 -20.47
N ASP A 39 -4.03 -4.24 -19.84
CA ASP A 39 -2.70 -4.79 -19.97
C ASP A 39 -2.22 -5.25 -18.58
N PRO A 40 -2.04 -6.57 -18.37
CA PRO A 40 -1.55 -7.11 -17.11
C PRO A 40 -0.20 -6.53 -16.68
N CYS A 41 0.69 -6.21 -17.63
CA CYS A 41 2.01 -5.66 -17.33
C CYS A 41 1.89 -4.24 -16.75
N LEU A 42 1.13 -3.37 -17.42
CA LEU A 42 0.87 -2.01 -16.96
C LEU A 42 0.15 -1.99 -15.61
N ARG A 43 -0.77 -2.93 -15.37
CA ARG A 43 -1.44 -3.06 -14.06
C ARG A 43 -0.48 -3.46 -12.96
N SER A 44 0.39 -4.44 -13.20
CA SER A 44 1.41 -4.84 -12.22
C SER A 44 2.40 -3.72 -11.93
N GLU A 45 2.84 -2.99 -12.96
CA GLU A 45 3.76 -1.86 -12.78
C GLU A 45 3.11 -0.72 -11.99
N TRP A 46 1.88 -0.35 -12.34
CA TRP A 46 1.11 0.64 -11.60
C TRP A 46 0.94 0.23 -10.13
N ALA A 47 0.57 -1.02 -9.85
CA ALA A 47 0.39 -1.52 -8.49
C ALA A 47 1.69 -1.45 -7.67
N LYS A 48 2.83 -1.79 -8.28
CA LYS A 48 4.14 -1.66 -7.65
C LYS A 48 4.48 -0.21 -7.33
N LEU A 49 4.21 0.70 -8.26
CA LEU A 49 4.44 2.14 -8.05
C LEU A 49 3.58 2.69 -6.91
N GLN A 50 2.28 2.38 -6.88
CA GLN A 50 1.38 2.86 -5.81
C GLN A 50 1.81 2.34 -4.44
N LEU A 51 2.14 1.04 -4.35
CA LEU A 51 2.57 0.45 -3.08
C LEU A 51 3.89 1.05 -2.60
N MET A 52 4.78 1.42 -3.53
CA MET A 52 6.06 2.02 -3.20
C MET A 52 5.98 3.44 -2.72
N ASP A 53 5.19 4.25 -3.42
CA ASP A 53 4.90 5.63 -3.02
C ASP A 53 4.26 5.64 -1.63
N PHE A 54 3.29 4.74 -1.39
CA PHE A 54 2.69 4.58 -0.07
C PHE A 54 3.70 4.19 1.02
N ILE A 55 4.58 3.21 0.78
CA ILE A 55 5.62 2.83 1.75
C ILE A 55 6.57 4.01 2.01
N GLN A 56 6.92 4.79 0.98
CA GLN A 56 7.75 5.97 1.14
C GLN A 56 7.09 6.98 2.09
N CYS A 57 5.82 7.32 1.84
CA CYS A 57 5.07 8.23 2.68
C CYS A 57 5.00 7.72 4.12
N LEU A 58 4.77 6.42 4.32
CA LEU A 58 4.71 5.81 5.64
C LEU A 58 6.07 5.86 6.36
N VAL A 59 7.18 5.63 5.65
CA VAL A 59 8.54 5.76 6.20
C VAL A 59 8.83 7.21 6.59
N ASN A 60 8.48 8.18 5.74
CA ASN A 60 8.66 9.60 6.01
C ASN A 60 7.82 10.10 7.19
N ALA A 61 6.65 9.48 7.42
CA ALA A 61 5.80 9.71 8.57
C ALA A 61 6.22 8.89 9.82
N GLU A 62 7.44 8.32 9.82
CA GLU A 62 7.99 7.51 10.91
C GLU A 62 7.08 6.34 11.34
N PHE A 63 6.27 5.82 10.41
CA PHE A 63 5.31 4.74 10.63
C PHE A 63 4.20 5.04 11.66
N GLY A 64 3.95 6.32 11.95
CA GLY A 64 2.91 6.76 12.87
C GLY A 64 1.94 7.72 12.21
N VAL A 65 0.79 7.22 11.75
CA VAL A 65 -0.31 8.07 11.28
C VAL A 65 -1.44 8.03 12.30
N ASN A 66 -1.74 9.16 12.96
CA ASN A 66 -2.87 9.26 13.88
C ASN A 66 -4.11 9.72 13.10
N TYR A 67 -4.77 8.78 12.42
CA TYR A 67 -5.84 9.10 11.47
C TYR A 67 -7.02 9.88 12.06
N PHE A 68 -7.23 9.84 13.39
CA PHE A 68 -8.29 10.61 14.03
C PHE A 68 -7.80 11.97 14.54
N ALA A 69 -6.66 12.04 15.21
CA ALA A 69 -6.12 13.32 15.70
C ALA A 69 -5.71 14.24 14.54
N ASP A 70 -5.23 13.66 13.44
CA ASP A 70 -4.80 14.38 12.24
C ASP A 70 -5.96 14.63 11.26
N CYS A 71 -7.22 14.30 11.64
CA CYS A 71 -8.41 14.37 10.77
C CYS A 71 -8.23 13.68 9.40
N SER A 72 -7.32 12.71 9.31
CA SER A 72 -6.79 12.13 8.07
C SER A 72 -7.50 10.83 7.69
N LEU A 73 -8.83 10.78 7.80
CA LEU A 73 -9.63 9.59 7.45
C LEU A 73 -9.56 9.24 5.97
N GLU A 74 -9.21 10.20 5.12
CA GLU A 74 -8.96 10.02 3.69
C GLU A 74 -7.82 9.03 3.39
N ILE A 75 -6.97 8.69 4.36
CA ILE A 75 -5.99 7.60 4.22
C ILE A 75 -6.66 6.25 3.88
N TYR A 76 -7.90 6.02 4.34
CA TYR A 76 -8.64 4.80 4.06
C TYR A 76 -9.22 4.75 2.64
N ASP A 77 -9.18 5.85 1.89
CA ASP A 77 -9.53 5.81 0.48
C ASP A 77 -8.41 5.18 -0.37
N ASP A 78 -7.15 5.23 0.10
CA ASP A 78 -6.01 4.69 -0.62
C ASP A 78 -6.07 3.15 -0.66
N PRO A 79 -6.06 2.52 -1.85
CA PRO A 79 -6.12 1.08 -1.97
C PRO A 79 -4.87 0.38 -1.40
N SER A 80 -3.73 1.07 -1.30
CA SER A 80 -2.48 0.55 -0.73
C SER A 80 -2.59 0.36 0.77
N VAL A 81 -3.21 1.32 1.46
CA VAL A 81 -3.49 1.24 2.91
C VAL A 81 -4.40 0.05 3.19
N ASN A 82 -5.51 -0.04 2.46
CA ASN A 82 -6.47 -1.13 2.60
C ASN A 82 -5.83 -2.49 2.31
N ALA A 83 -5.07 -2.61 1.22
CA ALA A 83 -4.37 -3.85 0.88
C ALA A 83 -3.39 -4.28 1.98
N MET A 84 -2.63 -3.33 2.54
CA MET A 84 -1.63 -3.60 3.58
C MET A 84 -2.24 -3.96 4.94
N ILE A 85 -3.41 -3.40 5.26
CA ILE A 85 -4.21 -3.81 6.42
C ILE A 85 -4.78 -5.22 6.19
N GLU A 86 -5.37 -5.48 5.03
CA GLU A 86 -6.00 -6.77 4.70
C GLU A 86 -4.99 -7.93 4.75
N VAL A 87 -3.74 -7.70 4.31
CA VAL A 87 -2.69 -8.73 4.40
C VAL A 87 -1.98 -8.79 5.76
N GLY A 88 -2.42 -8.01 6.75
CA GLY A 88 -1.88 -8.03 8.11
C GLY A 88 -0.48 -7.43 8.24
N ILE A 89 -0.06 -6.55 7.33
CA ILE A 89 1.22 -5.84 7.45
C ILE A 89 1.04 -4.60 8.33
N LEU A 90 -0.09 -3.91 8.17
CA LEU A 90 -0.48 -2.77 9.02
C LEU A 90 -1.54 -3.19 10.03
N TYR A 91 -1.45 -2.60 11.22
CA TYR A 91 -2.42 -2.68 12.28
C TYR A 91 -3.12 -1.34 12.44
N VAL A 92 -4.45 -1.37 12.51
CA VAL A 92 -5.27 -0.22 12.87
C VAL A 92 -5.59 -0.30 14.36
N GLN A 93 -4.95 0.55 15.14
CA GLN A 93 -5.26 0.74 16.56
C GLN A 93 -6.42 1.72 16.70
N ARG A 94 -7.34 1.46 17.65
CA ARG A 94 -8.49 2.33 17.92
C ARG A 94 -8.19 3.41 18.95
N ASP A 95 -7.43 3.07 19.99
CA ASP A 95 -7.11 3.98 21.08
C ASP A 95 -5.66 3.75 21.58
N PRO A 96 -4.74 4.71 21.35
CA PRO A 96 -4.85 5.81 20.41
C PRO A 96 -5.03 5.34 18.95
N SER A 97 -5.68 6.16 18.15
CA SER A 97 -6.10 5.89 16.76
C SER A 97 -4.96 5.95 15.75
N PHE A 98 -4.09 4.93 15.75
CA PHE A 98 -2.94 4.84 14.85
C PHE A 98 -3.06 3.78 13.76
N ILE A 99 -2.47 4.07 12.60
CA ILE A 99 -2.07 3.04 11.62
C ILE A 99 -0.55 2.87 11.72
N ARG A 100 -0.10 1.63 11.94
CA ARG A 100 1.34 1.30 12.05
C ARG A 100 1.64 -0.13 11.61
N PRO A 101 2.90 -0.46 11.25
CA PRO A 101 3.32 -1.84 11.08
C PRO A 101 3.04 -2.70 12.32
N ILE A 102 2.63 -3.95 12.12
CA ILE A 102 2.31 -4.86 13.24
C ILE A 102 3.52 -5.18 14.13
N SER A 103 4.75 -5.00 13.62
CA SER A 103 5.98 -5.26 14.38
C SER A 103 7.16 -4.41 13.90
N ARG A 104 8.16 -4.24 14.77
CA ARG A 104 9.44 -3.61 14.41
C ARG A 104 10.19 -4.38 13.31
N ALA A 105 10.04 -5.71 13.27
CA ALA A 105 10.65 -6.53 12.23
C ALA A 105 10.07 -6.19 10.85
N ILE A 106 8.75 -6.00 10.77
CA ILE A 106 8.07 -5.58 9.54
C ILE A 106 8.43 -4.14 9.18
N GLN A 107 8.50 -3.23 10.16
CA GLN A 107 9.00 -1.87 9.93
C GLN A 107 10.38 -1.88 9.25
N ARG A 108 11.35 -2.61 9.81
CA ARG A 108 12.68 -2.78 9.20
C ARG A 108 12.61 -3.39 7.81
N CYS A 109 11.72 -4.36 7.61
CA CYS A 109 11.55 -4.99 6.31
C CYS A 109 11.01 -4.01 5.27
N LEU A 110 10.05 -3.16 5.62
CA LEU A 110 9.49 -2.13 4.72
C LEU A 110 10.56 -1.11 4.33
N VAL A 111 11.34 -0.60 5.28
CA VAL A 111 12.49 0.30 4.99
C VAL A 111 13.45 -0.35 4.01
N ARG A 112 13.83 -1.61 4.26
CA ARG A 112 14.76 -2.34 3.39
C ARG A 112 14.19 -2.60 1.99
N CYS A 113 12.92 -2.99 1.90
CA CYS A 113 12.23 -3.18 0.62
C CYS A 113 12.21 -1.88 -0.18
N PHE A 114 11.90 -0.76 0.49
CA PHE A 114 11.92 0.57 -0.10
C PHE A 114 13.29 0.95 -0.65
N SER A 115 14.35 0.87 0.18
CA SER A 115 15.71 1.21 -0.26
C SER A 115 16.19 0.38 -1.45
N ARG A 116 15.81 -0.90 -1.51
CA ARG A 116 16.19 -1.79 -2.61
C ARG A 116 15.48 -1.48 -3.92
N ALA A 117 14.20 -1.14 -3.85
CA ALA A 117 13.44 -0.79 -5.02
C ALA A 117 13.87 0.56 -5.60
N TYR A 118 14.26 1.52 -4.75
CA TYR A 118 14.95 2.74 -5.19
C TYR A 118 16.29 2.45 -5.86
N ALA A 119 17.00 1.42 -5.40
CA ALA A 119 18.25 0.94 -6.01
C ALA A 119 18.04 0.01 -7.22
N GLY A 120 16.82 -0.12 -7.76
CA GLY A 120 16.51 -0.92 -8.95
C GLY A 120 16.47 -2.45 -8.75
N ARG A 121 16.28 -2.95 -7.52
CA ARG A 121 16.20 -4.40 -7.20
C ARG A 121 14.78 -4.84 -6.82
N SER A 122 14.44 -6.12 -7.03
CA SER A 122 13.08 -6.67 -6.81
C SER A 122 12.71 -6.87 -5.32
N PHE A 123 11.40 -6.87 -5.03
CA PHE A 123 10.80 -6.88 -3.68
C PHE A 123 10.75 -8.23 -2.95
N THR A 124 10.90 -9.35 -3.65
CA THR A 124 10.16 -10.59 -3.32
C THR A 124 10.72 -11.44 -2.18
N SER A 125 11.99 -11.31 -1.78
CA SER A 125 12.63 -12.34 -0.93
C SER A 125 12.56 -12.12 0.58
N ASP A 126 12.17 -10.94 1.05
CA ASP A 126 12.53 -10.49 2.40
C ASP A 126 11.40 -10.51 3.43
N LEU A 127 10.15 -10.27 3.00
CA LEU A 127 9.00 -10.29 3.91
C LEU A 127 8.64 -11.72 4.33
N THR A 128 8.73 -12.66 3.39
CA THR A 128 8.46 -14.10 3.62
C THR A 128 9.43 -14.67 4.66
N ARG A 129 10.72 -14.31 4.57
CA ARG A 129 11.74 -14.74 5.54
C ARG A 129 11.51 -14.16 6.93
N THR A 130 11.02 -12.93 7.01
CA THR A 130 10.75 -12.26 8.29
C THR A 130 9.50 -12.84 8.96
N ILE A 131 8.43 -13.09 8.20
CA ILE A 131 7.20 -13.72 8.72
C ILE A 131 7.46 -15.16 9.15
N GLN A 132 8.30 -15.93 8.45
CA GLN A 132 8.68 -17.29 8.87
C GLN A 132 9.54 -17.34 10.14
N MET A 133 10.10 -16.21 10.57
CA MET A 133 10.96 -16.10 11.76
C MET A 133 10.23 -15.49 12.98
N MET A 134 8.94 -15.13 12.84
CA MET A 134 8.07 -14.67 13.92
C MET A 134 7.12 -15.79 14.32
#